data_AF-A0A6G1SMW7-F1
#
_entry.id   AF-A0A6G1SMW7-F1
#
_cell.length_a   1.000
_cell.length_b   1.000
_cell.length_c   1.000
_cell.angle_alpha   90.00
_cell.angle_beta   90.00
_cell.angle_gamma   90.00
#
_symmetry.space_group_name_H-M   'P 1'
#
loop_
_entity.id
_entity.type
_entity.pdbx_description
1 polymer ?
#
loop_
_entity_poly.entity_id
_entity_poly.type
_entity_poly.pdbx_seq_one_letter_code
_entity_poly.pdbx_strand_id
1 'polypeptide(L)'
;ALAHSRLWHAVGGFLFLFAHMQDKLSRNSSQLNLLIELLDLQKEMVIMMLSMLEGNVVNGTIGRQMVETLVESSGNVEIILKFFDMFLKLPRLTSSTNFQEYDKTGSGWISLADLRRAMEQHKIYTPEETQYLLSCCEPNHDGMIDYREFIDRFHQPAKDIGFNLAVLLTNLAEHITNEPRLQRFLETASTVLNYFEPYLGRIEIMGSSK
;
A
#
# COMPACT_ATOMS: atom_id res chain seq x y z
N ALA A 1 24.46 15.38 -6.38
CA ALA A 1 24.50 16.02 -5.04
C ALA A 1 23.66 15.28 -4.00
N LEU A 2 22.37 14.98 -4.28
CA LEU A 2 21.47 14.33 -3.31
C LEU A 2 21.87 12.89 -2.92
N ALA A 3 22.45 12.10 -3.83
CA ALA A 3 22.90 10.73 -3.55
C ALA A 3 23.98 10.64 -2.44
N HIS A 4 24.80 11.67 -2.26
CA HIS A 4 25.83 11.71 -1.19
C HIS A 4 25.35 12.43 0.08
N SER A 5 24.06 12.73 0.17
CA SER A 5 23.46 13.45 1.30
C SER A 5 22.86 12.50 2.34
N ARG A 6 22.41 13.07 3.47
CA ARG A 6 21.67 12.35 4.52
C ARG A 6 20.21 12.03 4.15
N LEU A 7 19.82 12.21 2.89
CA LEU A 7 18.47 11.93 2.40
C LEU A 7 18.01 10.51 2.73
N TRP A 8 18.85 9.51 2.52
CA TRP A 8 18.52 8.11 2.77
C TRP A 8 18.24 7.79 4.24
N HIS A 9 18.95 8.47 5.16
CA HIS A 9 18.63 8.39 6.59
C HIS A 9 17.26 8.99 6.91
N ALA A 10 16.89 10.11 6.26
CA ALA A 10 15.57 10.70 6.43
C ALA A 10 14.47 9.80 5.86
N VAL A 11 14.67 9.22 4.67
CA VAL A 11 13.74 8.26 4.05
C VAL A 11 13.50 7.06 4.96
N GLY A 12 14.57 6.45 5.51
CA GLY A 12 14.43 5.36 6.49
C GLY A 12 13.63 5.76 7.73
N GLY A 13 13.85 6.97 8.25
CA GLY A 13 13.06 7.53 9.35
C GLY A 13 11.59 7.73 9.02
N PHE A 14 11.26 8.20 7.81
CA PHE A 14 9.88 8.34 7.35
C PHE A 14 9.19 6.98 7.18
N LEU A 15 9.88 5.96 6.65
CA LEU A 15 9.33 4.60 6.56
C LEU A 15 8.94 4.05 7.93
N PHE A 16 9.76 4.29 8.96
CA PHE A 16 9.43 3.94 10.33
C PHE A 16 8.17 4.70 10.82
N LEU A 17 8.11 6.01 10.60
CA LEU A 17 6.95 6.81 11.00
C LEU A 17 5.67 6.35 10.30
N PHE A 18 5.71 6.13 8.98
CA PHE A 18 4.57 5.67 8.21
C PHE A 18 4.06 4.33 8.72
N ALA A 19 4.93 3.33 8.88
CA ALA A 19 4.55 2.00 9.35
C ALA A 19 3.80 2.04 10.69
N HIS A 20 4.30 2.80 11.66
CA HIS A 20 3.73 2.81 13.01
C HIS A 20 2.59 3.81 13.19
N MET A 21 2.61 4.95 12.50
CA MET A 21 1.52 5.92 12.59
C MET A 21 0.30 5.46 11.79
N GLN A 22 0.47 4.80 10.65
CA GLN A 22 -0.66 4.23 9.90
C GLN A 22 -1.45 3.23 10.75
N ASP A 23 -0.73 2.31 11.40
CA ASP A 23 -1.35 1.30 12.28
C ASP A 23 -2.13 1.94 13.43
N LYS A 24 -1.60 3.02 14.02
CA LYS A 24 -2.23 3.69 15.16
C LYS A 24 -3.42 4.57 14.75
N LEU A 25 -3.29 5.31 13.64
CA LEU A 25 -4.30 6.27 13.20
C LEU A 25 -5.49 5.57 12.53
N SER A 26 -5.28 4.45 11.84
CA SER A 26 -6.36 3.70 11.18
C SER A 26 -7.39 3.10 12.13
N ARG A 27 -6.99 2.80 13.38
CA ARG A 27 -7.86 2.24 14.42
C ARG A 27 -8.61 3.29 15.23
N ASN A 28 -8.40 4.59 14.94
CA ASN A 28 -9.04 5.67 15.67
C ASN A 28 -9.80 6.58 14.71
N SER A 29 -11.13 6.48 14.72
CA SER A 29 -11.98 7.25 13.82
C SER A 29 -11.83 8.77 13.99
N SER A 30 -11.52 9.25 15.19
CA SER A 30 -11.26 10.68 15.44
C SER A 30 -10.00 11.22 14.76
N GLN A 31 -9.12 10.33 14.28
CA GLN A 31 -7.82 10.69 13.70
C GLN A 31 -7.74 10.43 12.19
N LEU A 32 -8.87 10.15 11.54
CA LEU A 32 -8.91 9.78 10.11
C LEU A 32 -8.37 10.89 9.20
N ASN A 33 -8.66 12.16 9.50
CA ASN A 33 -8.12 13.28 8.73
C ASN A 33 -6.58 13.29 8.78
N LEU A 34 -5.99 13.04 9.95
CA LEU A 34 -4.55 12.96 10.11
C LEU A 34 -3.97 11.73 9.39
N LEU A 35 -4.68 10.59 9.36
CA LEU A 35 -4.29 9.43 8.57
C LEU A 35 -4.25 9.78 7.07
N ILE A 36 -5.26 10.48 6.56
CA ILE A 36 -5.33 10.88 5.15
C ILE A 36 -4.14 11.77 4.80
N GLU A 37 -3.86 12.80 5.61
CA GLU A 37 -2.70 13.68 5.42
C GLU A 37 -1.37 12.90 5.46
N LEU A 38 -1.26 11.90 6.35
CA LEU A 38 -0.08 11.04 6.42
C LEU A 38 0.09 10.16 5.17
N LEU A 39 -1.00 9.59 4.65
CA LEU A 39 -1.00 8.78 3.43
C LEU A 39 -0.65 9.64 2.20
N ASP A 40 -1.16 10.87 2.13
CA ASP A 40 -0.79 11.82 1.09
C ASP A 40 0.70 12.18 1.17
N LEU A 41 1.24 12.43 2.37
CA LEU A 41 2.68 12.65 2.54
C LEU A 41 3.51 11.44 2.08
N GLN A 42 3.04 10.22 2.38
CA GLN A 42 3.71 9.01 1.91
C GLN A 42 3.69 8.89 0.39
N LYS A 43 2.55 9.20 -0.25
CA LYS A 43 2.42 9.25 -1.71
C LYS A 43 3.46 10.19 -2.32
N GLU A 44 3.56 11.42 -1.82
CA GLU A 44 4.53 12.41 -2.29
C GLU A 44 5.98 11.94 -2.09
N MET A 45 6.29 11.26 -0.97
CA MET A 45 7.62 10.69 -0.76
C MET A 45 7.95 9.60 -1.79
N VAL A 46 7.02 8.70 -2.10
CA VAL A 46 7.25 7.64 -3.10
C VAL A 46 7.40 8.24 -4.50
N ILE A 47 6.62 9.27 -4.85
CA ILE A 47 6.76 10.00 -6.12
C ILE A 47 8.15 10.67 -6.20
N MET A 48 8.61 11.31 -5.13
CA MET A 48 9.95 11.87 -5.07
C MET A 48 11.02 10.80 -5.34
N MET A 49 10.90 9.61 -4.74
CA MET A 49 11.82 8.50 -4.97
C MET A 49 11.78 8.02 -6.43
N LEU A 50 10.59 7.91 -7.03
CA LEU A 50 10.44 7.57 -8.45
C LEU A 50 11.15 8.57 -9.36
N SER A 51 10.96 9.87 -9.13
CA SER A 51 11.61 10.93 -9.90
C SER A 51 13.14 10.88 -9.78
N MET A 52 13.68 10.39 -8.65
CA MET A 52 15.12 10.19 -8.51
C MET A 52 15.68 9.03 -9.35
N LEU A 53 14.83 8.11 -9.80
CA LEU A 53 15.18 7.02 -10.71
C LEU A 53 15.01 7.39 -12.19
N GLU A 54 14.58 8.62 -12.50
CA GLU A 54 14.50 9.08 -13.88
C GLU A 54 15.89 9.11 -14.53
N GLY A 55 16.02 8.42 -15.66
CA GLY A 55 17.31 8.28 -16.34
C GLY A 55 18.34 7.43 -15.58
N ASN A 56 17.89 6.58 -14.64
CA ASN A 56 18.78 5.69 -13.91
C ASN A 56 19.47 4.70 -14.86
N VAL A 57 20.76 4.45 -14.60
CA VAL A 57 21.56 3.47 -15.35
C VAL A 57 21.58 2.15 -14.60
N VAL A 58 21.81 1.05 -15.33
CA VAL A 58 21.96 -0.28 -14.71
C VAL A 58 23.07 -0.22 -13.66
N ASN A 59 22.75 -0.67 -12.45
CA ASN A 59 23.63 -0.66 -11.29
C ASN A 59 24.12 0.74 -10.87
N GLY A 60 23.34 1.79 -11.18
CA GLY A 60 23.58 3.16 -10.76
C GLY A 60 23.59 3.34 -9.24
N THR A 61 24.30 4.36 -8.78
CA THR A 61 24.46 4.68 -7.34
C THR A 61 23.14 4.98 -6.65
N ILE A 62 22.23 5.72 -7.30
CA ILE A 62 20.92 6.07 -6.72
C ILE A 62 20.09 4.81 -6.48
N GLY A 63 19.95 3.96 -7.49
CA GLY A 63 19.21 2.69 -7.35
C GLY A 63 19.80 1.81 -6.25
N ARG A 64 21.14 1.72 -6.15
CA ARG A 64 21.80 0.92 -5.11
C ARG A 64 21.51 1.43 -3.70
N GLN A 65 21.61 2.74 -3.48
CA GLN A 65 21.33 3.35 -2.18
C GLN A 65 19.85 3.24 -1.80
N MET A 66 18.95 3.33 -2.79
CA MET A 66 17.53 3.14 -2.56
C MET A 66 17.22 1.70 -2.14
N VAL A 67 17.79 0.72 -2.83
CA VAL A 67 17.67 -0.69 -2.45
C VAL A 67 18.25 -0.94 -1.06
N GLU A 68 19.41 -0.37 -0.74
CA GLU A 68 20.01 -0.45 0.59
C GLU A 68 19.06 0.09 1.66
N THR A 69 18.49 1.28 1.46
CA THR A 69 17.54 1.90 2.40
C THR A 69 16.28 1.06 2.59
N LEU A 70 15.70 0.53 1.51
CA LEU A 70 14.50 -0.32 1.56
C LEU A 70 14.77 -1.65 2.27
N VAL A 71 15.93 -2.24 2.03
CA VAL A 71 16.35 -3.50 2.66
C VAL A 71 16.67 -3.28 4.14
N GLU A 72 17.34 -2.19 4.51
CA GLU A 72 17.59 -1.83 5.92
C GLU A 72 16.29 -1.57 6.68
N SER A 73 15.29 -1.01 6.00
CA SER A 73 13.96 -0.70 6.56
C SER A 73 12.92 -1.79 6.27
N SER A 74 13.33 -3.01 5.92
CA SER A 74 12.42 -4.03 5.35
C SER A 74 11.23 -4.34 6.25
N GLY A 75 11.42 -4.42 7.57
CA GLY A 75 10.34 -4.67 8.52
C GLY A 75 9.28 -3.55 8.54
N ASN A 76 9.70 -2.29 8.38
CA ASN A 76 8.76 -1.16 8.29
C ASN A 76 7.99 -1.20 6.97
N VAL A 77 8.70 -1.50 5.87
CA VAL A 77 8.04 -1.59 4.55
C VAL A 77 7.08 -2.78 4.49
N GLU A 78 7.40 -3.89 5.14
CA GLU A 78 6.48 -5.04 5.25
C GLU A 78 5.17 -4.67 5.95
N ILE A 79 5.23 -3.88 7.03
CA ILE A 79 4.02 -3.37 7.72
C ILE A 79 3.18 -2.50 6.76
N ILE A 80 3.83 -1.60 6.02
CA ILE A 80 3.18 -0.73 5.04
C ILE A 80 2.52 -1.56 3.92
N LEU A 81 3.24 -2.56 3.38
CA LEU A 81 2.73 -3.42 2.31
C LEU A 81 1.56 -4.27 2.79
N LYS A 82 1.62 -4.81 4.01
CA LYS A 82 0.49 -5.53 4.64
C LYS A 82 -0.73 -4.64 4.80
N PHE A 83 -0.54 -3.38 5.21
CA PHE A 83 -1.61 -2.40 5.28
C PHE A 83 -2.30 -2.25 3.92
N PHE A 84 -1.54 -1.97 2.84
CA PHE A 84 -2.14 -1.82 1.52
C PHE A 84 -2.78 -3.11 1.00
N ASP A 85 -2.15 -4.26 1.18
CA ASP A 85 -2.68 -5.54 0.75
C ASP A 85 -4.09 -5.82 1.32
N MET A 86 -4.32 -5.54 2.61
CA MET A 86 -5.64 -5.67 3.22
C MET A 86 -6.70 -4.79 2.52
N PHE A 87 -6.39 -3.54 2.20
CA PHE A 87 -7.35 -2.60 1.61
C PHE A 87 -7.50 -2.73 0.09
N LEU A 88 -6.50 -3.25 -0.63
CA LEU A 88 -6.60 -3.58 -2.06
C LEU A 88 -7.55 -4.75 -2.31
N LYS A 89 -7.70 -5.65 -1.34
CA LYS A 89 -8.63 -6.79 -1.38
C LYS A 89 -10.09 -6.41 -1.12
N LEU A 90 -10.37 -5.23 -0.54
CA LEU A 90 -11.73 -4.83 -0.16
C LEU A 90 -12.75 -4.84 -1.31
N PRO A 91 -12.47 -4.26 -2.49
CA PRO A 91 -13.44 -4.29 -3.60
C PRO A 91 -13.80 -5.71 -4.03
N ARG A 92 -12.84 -6.66 -3.96
CA ARG A 92 -13.10 -8.06 -4.28
C ARG A 92 -14.07 -8.70 -3.29
N LEU A 93 -13.97 -8.36 -2.00
CA LEU A 93 -14.93 -8.80 -0.97
C LEU A 93 -16.32 -8.26 -1.28
N THR A 94 -16.44 -6.94 -1.46
CA THR A 94 -17.75 -6.26 -1.51
C THR A 94 -18.48 -6.43 -2.83
N SER A 95 -17.75 -6.71 -3.92
CA SER A 95 -18.34 -7.09 -5.20
C SER A 95 -18.70 -8.57 -5.30
N SER A 96 -18.41 -9.39 -4.27
CA SER A 96 -18.77 -10.81 -4.28
C SER A 96 -20.28 -11.02 -4.12
N THR A 97 -20.82 -12.05 -4.78
CA THR A 97 -22.25 -12.40 -4.69
C THR A 97 -22.68 -12.67 -3.24
N ASN A 98 -21.82 -13.31 -2.45
CA ASN A 98 -22.10 -13.58 -1.04
C ASN A 98 -22.19 -12.30 -0.21
N PHE A 99 -21.33 -11.31 -0.49
CA PHE A 99 -21.41 -10.02 0.21
C PHE A 99 -22.68 -9.25 -0.17
N GLN A 100 -23.07 -9.29 -1.45
CA GLN A 100 -24.26 -8.60 -1.95
C GLN A 100 -25.58 -9.12 -1.33
N GLU A 101 -25.61 -10.36 -0.82
CA GLU A 101 -26.77 -10.89 -0.09
C GLU A 101 -27.05 -10.14 1.23
N TYR A 102 -26.05 -9.47 1.82
CA TYR A 102 -26.22 -8.66 3.03
C TYR A 102 -26.84 -7.28 2.75
N ASP A 103 -26.75 -6.78 1.51
CA ASP A 103 -27.26 -5.46 1.08
C ASP A 103 -28.14 -5.59 -0.17
N LYS A 104 -29.21 -6.37 -0.08
CA LYS A 104 -30.13 -6.65 -1.21
C LYS A 104 -30.78 -5.40 -1.79
N THR A 105 -30.95 -4.37 -0.95
CA THR A 105 -31.55 -3.09 -1.34
C THR A 105 -30.53 -2.13 -1.94
N GLY A 106 -29.23 -2.46 -1.90
CA GLY A 106 -28.17 -1.57 -2.37
C GLY A 106 -28.06 -0.27 -1.54
N SER A 107 -28.40 -0.34 -0.26
CA SER A 107 -28.38 0.77 0.68
C SER A 107 -26.98 1.30 0.98
N GLY A 108 -25.95 0.47 0.85
CA GLY A 108 -24.58 0.80 1.26
C GLY A 108 -24.25 0.52 2.73
N TRP A 109 -25.20 -0.04 3.49
CA TRP A 109 -25.05 -0.27 4.93
C TRP A 109 -24.94 -1.76 5.28
N ILE A 110 -24.06 -2.09 6.21
CA ILE A 110 -23.88 -3.46 6.73
C ILE A 110 -23.63 -3.43 8.24
N SER A 111 -24.11 -4.43 8.98
CA SER A 111 -23.79 -4.55 10.41
C SER A 111 -22.35 -5.04 10.60
N LEU A 112 -21.71 -4.67 11.71
CA LEU A 112 -20.34 -5.14 12.03
C LEU A 112 -20.27 -6.69 12.10
N ALA A 113 -21.34 -7.33 12.59
CA ALA A 113 -21.42 -8.79 12.69
C ALA A 113 -21.50 -9.46 11.31
N ASP A 114 -22.25 -8.87 10.38
CA ASP A 114 -22.38 -9.39 9.03
C ASP A 114 -21.13 -9.14 8.20
N LEU A 115 -20.48 -7.98 8.36
CA LEU A 115 -19.18 -7.71 7.75
C LEU A 115 -18.13 -8.74 8.18
N ARG A 116 -18.08 -9.08 9.47
CA ARG A 116 -17.22 -10.15 10.00
C ARG A 116 -17.52 -11.50 9.32
N ARG A 117 -18.79 -11.91 9.29
CA ARG A 117 -19.20 -13.18 8.66
C ARG A 117 -18.81 -13.22 7.18
N ALA A 118 -19.01 -12.12 6.45
CA ALA A 118 -18.67 -12.04 5.03
C ALA A 118 -17.15 -12.21 4.80
N MET A 119 -16.31 -11.57 5.63
CA MET A 119 -14.85 -11.74 5.58
C MET A 119 -14.43 -13.19 5.88
N GLU A 120 -14.98 -13.79 6.93
CA GLU A 120 -14.68 -15.17 7.34
C GLU A 120 -15.12 -16.21 6.28
N GLN A 121 -16.26 -15.98 5.62
CA GLN A 121 -16.76 -16.86 4.56
C GLN A 121 -15.97 -16.74 3.26
N HIS A 122 -15.52 -15.54 2.90
CA HIS A 122 -14.78 -15.30 1.66
C HIS A 122 -13.32 -15.80 1.74
N LYS A 123 -12.76 -15.98 2.95
CA LYS A 123 -11.44 -16.59 3.21
C LYS A 123 -10.26 -15.93 2.45
N ILE A 124 -10.35 -14.64 2.19
CA ILE A 124 -9.24 -13.84 1.62
C ILE A 124 -8.43 -13.08 2.67
N TYR A 125 -8.90 -13.09 3.92
CA TYR A 125 -8.26 -12.46 5.07
C TYR A 125 -7.95 -13.50 6.15
N THR A 126 -6.88 -13.30 6.89
CA THR A 126 -6.62 -14.04 8.14
C THR A 126 -7.55 -13.55 9.27
N PRO A 127 -7.68 -14.29 10.38
CA PRO A 127 -8.42 -13.81 11.56
C PRO A 127 -7.89 -12.48 12.10
N GLU A 128 -6.56 -12.28 12.08
CA GLU A 128 -5.92 -11.05 12.53
C GLU A 128 -6.22 -9.88 11.61
N GLU A 129 -6.15 -10.08 10.29
CA GLU A 129 -6.52 -9.07 9.29
C GLU A 129 -8.00 -8.71 9.38
N THR A 130 -8.86 -9.70 9.59
CA THR A 130 -10.30 -9.49 9.80
C THR A 130 -10.54 -8.62 11.03
N GLN A 131 -9.91 -8.96 12.17
CA GLN A 131 -10.04 -8.18 13.39
C GLN A 131 -9.49 -6.76 13.23
N TYR A 132 -8.41 -6.60 12.47
CA TYR A 132 -7.83 -5.30 12.15
C TYR A 132 -8.79 -4.43 11.33
N LEU A 133 -9.31 -4.94 10.21
CA LEU A 133 -10.25 -4.22 9.35
C LEU A 133 -11.51 -3.81 10.10
N LEU A 134 -12.06 -4.71 10.92
CA LEU A 134 -13.22 -4.39 11.77
C LEU A 134 -12.91 -3.30 12.79
N SER A 135 -11.67 -3.21 13.30
CA SER A 135 -11.26 -2.13 14.21
C SER A 135 -11.08 -0.77 13.53
N CYS A 136 -10.98 -0.75 12.20
CA CYS A 136 -10.92 0.47 11.40
C CYS A 136 -12.32 1.00 11.03
N CYS A 137 -13.37 0.21 11.26
CA CYS A 137 -14.75 0.58 10.94
C CYS A 137 -15.34 1.47 12.04
N GLU A 138 -16.08 2.50 11.63
CA GLU A 138 -16.84 3.35 12.54
C GLU A 138 -18.34 3.12 12.34
N PRO A 139 -19.00 2.37 13.22
CA PRO A 139 -20.45 2.18 13.14
C PRO A 139 -21.18 3.47 13.52
N ASN A 140 -22.29 3.73 12.85
CA ASN A 140 -23.22 4.81 13.20
C ASN A 140 -24.00 4.49 14.49
N HIS A 141 -24.94 5.37 14.88
CA HIS A 141 -25.77 5.20 16.08
C HIS A 141 -26.59 3.89 16.10
N ASP A 142 -26.89 3.32 14.94
CA ASP A 142 -27.65 2.08 14.78
C ASP A 142 -26.75 0.84 14.71
N GLY A 143 -25.42 1.00 14.85
CA GLY A 143 -24.46 -0.10 14.76
C GLY A 143 -24.14 -0.53 13.31
N MET A 144 -24.52 0.29 12.33
CA MET A 144 -24.35 0.03 10.90
C MET A 144 -23.12 0.76 10.35
N ILE A 145 -22.42 0.14 9.41
CA ILE A 145 -21.23 0.66 8.74
C ILE A 145 -21.60 1.02 7.31
N ASP A 146 -21.25 2.22 6.88
CA ASP A 146 -21.23 2.58 5.47
C ASP A 146 -20.01 1.91 4.83
N TYR A 147 -20.22 0.75 4.20
CA TYR A 147 -19.10 -0.01 3.62
C TYR A 147 -18.55 0.67 2.36
N ARG A 148 -19.34 1.53 1.69
CA ARG A 148 -18.88 2.25 0.49
C ARG A 148 -17.92 3.35 0.89
N GLU A 149 -18.29 4.14 1.90
CA GLU A 149 -17.40 5.14 2.48
C GLU A 149 -16.13 4.48 3.03
N PHE A 150 -16.25 3.34 3.71
CA PHE A 150 -15.10 2.59 4.21
C PHE A 150 -14.16 2.15 3.07
N ILE A 151 -14.69 1.64 1.94
CA ILE A 151 -13.87 1.31 0.77
C ILE A 151 -13.21 2.56 0.22
N ASP A 152 -13.96 3.62 -0.09
CA ASP A 152 -13.41 4.81 -0.73
C ASP A 152 -12.31 5.44 0.13
N ARG A 153 -12.50 5.46 1.46
CA ARG A 153 -11.56 6.01 2.44
C ARG A 153 -10.22 5.29 2.49
N PHE A 154 -10.20 3.96 2.38
CA PHE A 154 -8.98 3.17 2.55
C PHE A 154 -8.43 2.56 1.25
N HIS A 155 -9.31 2.15 0.34
CA HIS A 155 -8.93 1.55 -0.93
C HIS A 155 -8.25 2.56 -1.85
N GLN A 156 -8.79 3.78 -1.97
CA GLN A 156 -8.24 4.77 -2.91
C GLN A 156 -6.79 5.18 -2.55
N PRO A 157 -6.48 5.55 -1.28
CA PRO A 157 -5.10 5.81 -0.89
C PRO A 157 -4.19 4.58 -1.05
N ALA A 158 -4.67 3.38 -0.68
CA ALA A 158 -3.91 2.15 -0.84
C ALA A 158 -3.61 1.83 -2.31
N LYS A 159 -4.55 2.13 -3.21
CA LYS A 159 -4.40 1.96 -4.65
C LYS A 159 -3.34 2.91 -5.21
N ASP A 160 -3.42 4.19 -4.88
CA ASP A 160 -2.52 5.21 -5.44
C ASP A 160 -1.07 5.03 -4.94
N ILE A 161 -0.89 4.82 -3.63
CA ILE A 161 0.44 4.60 -3.05
C ILE A 161 0.99 3.23 -3.47
N GLY A 162 0.14 2.19 -3.41
CA GLY A 162 0.51 0.84 -3.80
C GLY A 162 0.97 0.76 -5.26
N PHE A 163 0.32 1.49 -6.17
CA PHE A 163 0.74 1.58 -7.57
C PHE A 163 2.13 2.21 -7.70
N ASN A 164 2.36 3.37 -7.06
CA ASN A 164 3.66 4.04 -7.10
C ASN A 164 4.78 3.16 -6.51
N LEU A 165 4.49 2.41 -5.43
CA LEU A 165 5.43 1.43 -4.87
C LEU A 165 5.68 0.28 -5.85
N ALA A 166 4.66 -0.24 -6.53
CA ALA A 166 4.83 -1.30 -7.53
C ALA A 166 5.71 -0.84 -8.70
N VAL A 167 5.52 0.39 -9.19
CA VAL A 167 6.38 1.01 -10.21
C VAL A 167 7.82 1.13 -9.70
N LEU A 168 8.00 1.62 -8.46
CA LEU A 168 9.31 1.82 -7.86
C LEU A 168 10.09 0.51 -7.76
N LEU A 169 9.45 -0.52 -7.22
CA LEU A 169 10.06 -1.84 -7.02
C LEU A 169 10.34 -2.54 -8.35
N THR A 170 9.45 -2.41 -9.33
CA THR A 170 9.67 -2.95 -10.68
C THR A 170 10.85 -2.26 -11.36
N ASN A 171 10.92 -0.91 -11.29
CA ASN A 171 12.03 -0.16 -11.85
C ASN A 171 13.38 -0.56 -11.22
N LEU A 172 13.42 -0.67 -9.89
CA LEU A 172 14.61 -1.13 -9.17
C LEU A 172 15.01 -2.57 -9.54
N ALA A 173 14.04 -3.47 -9.69
CA ALA A 173 14.29 -4.86 -10.07
C ALA A 173 14.93 -4.97 -11.48
N GLU A 174 14.54 -4.11 -12.40
CA GLU A 174 15.08 -4.07 -13.77
C GLU A 174 16.49 -3.45 -13.83
N HIS A 175 16.76 -2.44 -13.00
CA HIS A 175 18.04 -1.69 -13.07
C HIS A 175 19.10 -2.19 -12.08
N ILE A 176 18.73 -2.80 -10.96
CA ILE A 176 19.65 -3.32 -9.95
C ILE A 176 19.74 -4.83 -10.08
N THR A 177 20.65 -5.27 -10.93
CA THR A 177 20.83 -6.68 -11.24
C THR A 177 21.75 -7.36 -10.24
N ASN A 178 21.55 -8.67 -10.01
CA ASN A 178 22.36 -9.51 -9.11
C ASN A 178 22.36 -9.10 -7.63
N GLU A 179 21.31 -8.44 -7.12
CA GLU A 179 21.16 -8.14 -5.69
C GLU A 179 20.17 -9.12 -5.02
N PRO A 180 20.64 -10.16 -4.31
CA PRO A 180 19.77 -11.18 -3.74
C PRO A 180 18.87 -10.65 -2.61
N ARG A 181 19.27 -9.57 -1.92
CA ARG A 181 18.44 -8.97 -0.87
C ARG A 181 17.21 -8.29 -1.47
N LEU A 182 17.36 -7.68 -2.65
CA LEU A 182 16.25 -7.10 -3.41
C LEU A 182 15.27 -8.20 -3.84
N GLN A 183 15.77 -9.33 -4.36
CA GLN A 183 14.90 -10.45 -4.77
C GLN A 183 14.04 -10.97 -3.62
N ARG A 184 14.64 -11.23 -2.45
CA ARG A 184 13.90 -11.62 -1.24
C ARG A 184 12.89 -10.57 -0.79
N PHE A 185 13.24 -9.30 -0.93
CA PHE A 185 12.34 -8.20 -0.60
C PHE A 185 11.13 -8.14 -1.56
N LEU A 186 11.33 -8.38 -2.86
CA LEU A 186 10.26 -8.44 -3.85
C LEU A 186 9.30 -9.61 -3.59
N GLU A 187 9.79 -10.74 -3.06
CA GLU A 187 8.91 -11.86 -2.64
C GLU A 187 7.91 -11.41 -1.57
N THR A 188 8.35 -10.60 -0.60
CA THR A 188 7.47 -10.01 0.43
C THR A 188 6.44 -9.05 -0.17
N ALA A 189 6.79 -8.35 -1.26
CA ALA A 189 5.89 -7.43 -1.96
C ALA A 189 5.02 -8.11 -3.04
N SER A 190 5.16 -9.43 -3.24
CA SER A 190 4.58 -10.14 -4.38
C SER A 190 3.07 -9.95 -4.53
N THR A 191 2.30 -9.95 -3.45
CA THR A 191 0.84 -9.76 -3.53
C THR A 191 0.45 -8.40 -4.11
N VAL A 192 1.14 -7.34 -3.68
CA VAL A 192 0.93 -5.97 -4.18
C VAL A 192 1.41 -5.86 -5.63
N LEU A 193 2.58 -6.42 -5.96
CA LEU A 193 3.12 -6.42 -7.32
C LEU A 193 2.17 -7.13 -8.30
N ASN A 194 1.68 -8.31 -7.93
CA ASN A 194 0.73 -9.08 -8.75
C ASN A 194 -0.61 -8.37 -8.91
N TYR A 195 -1.07 -7.64 -7.89
CA TYR A 195 -2.28 -6.83 -7.99
C TYR A 195 -2.15 -5.74 -9.06
N PHE A 196 -0.99 -5.08 -9.15
CA PHE A 196 -0.76 -3.98 -10.07
C PHE A 196 -0.21 -4.37 -11.44
N GLU A 197 0.26 -5.61 -11.62
CA GLU A 197 0.79 -6.11 -12.89
C GLU A 197 -0.11 -5.78 -14.10
N PRO A 198 -1.44 -5.98 -14.08
CA PRO A 198 -2.31 -5.67 -15.22
C PRO A 198 -2.43 -4.18 -15.54
N TYR A 199 -2.05 -3.30 -14.60
CA TYR A 199 -2.15 -1.85 -14.72
C TYR A 199 -0.82 -1.19 -15.08
N LEU A 200 0.28 -1.95 -15.09
CA LEU A 200 1.62 -1.45 -15.37
C LEU A 200 1.94 -1.52 -16.88
N GLY A 201 1.98 -0.35 -17.53
CA GLY A 201 2.46 -0.21 -18.90
C GLY A 201 3.96 0.06 -18.96
N ARG A 202 4.66 -0.57 -19.91
CA ARG A 202 6.10 -0.33 -20.18
C ARG A 202 6.26 0.28 -21.56
N ILE A 203 7.06 1.35 -21.63
CA ILE A 203 7.43 2.00 -22.88
C ILE A 203 8.93 2.26 -22.88
N GLU A 204 9.59 2.03 -24.01
CA GLU A 204 11.00 2.33 -24.21
C GLU A 204 11.13 3.56 -25.11
N ILE A 205 11.82 4.59 -24.61
CA ILE A 205 12.07 5.83 -25.34
C ILE A 205 13.57 6.10 -25.33
N MET A 206 14.13 6.49 -26.48
CA MET A 206 15.53 6.93 -26.53
C MET A 206 15.63 8.35 -25.95
N GLY A 207 16.36 8.49 -24.85
CA GLY A 207 16.65 9.80 -24.25
C GLY A 207 17.52 10.68 -25.14
N SER A 208 17.44 12.00 -24.93
CA SER A 208 18.18 13.04 -25.65
C SER A 208 19.70 13.04 -25.41
N SER A 209 20.20 12.18 -24.52
CA SER A 209 21.63 12.04 -24.19
C SER A 209 22.42 11.17 -25.18
N LYS A 210 22.04 11.14 -26.46
CA LYS A 210 22.82 10.56 -27.56
C LYS A 210 23.42 11.65 -28.42
#